data_AF-A0A923ZVI4-F1
#
_entry.id   AF-A0A923ZVI4-F1
#
_cell.length_a   1.000
_cell.length_b   1.000
_cell.length_c   1.000
_cell.angle_alpha   90.00
_cell.angle_beta   90.00
_cell.angle_gamma   90.00
#
_symmetry.space_group_name_H-M   'P 1'
#
loop_
_entity.id
_entity.type
_entity.pdbx_description
1 polymer ?
#
loop_
_entity_poly.entity_id
_entity_poly.type
_entity_poly.pdbx_seq_one_letter_code
_entity_poly.pdbx_strand_id
1 'polypeptide(L)'
;MKNIFTFFIIVSFLYACTPKENPLPNRPPNAFSVMQTLKSDGKTVVLNWTKAQDPVGDVVTYTVILKDTLSKGKTDTTFTITTLDFNTSKDGKVIAKNSKGLTTETIFTAKTKFPIYINFSDANFEKYLVTQKIDKDGLVNGRMDVDNAKGVLEMVIPSSGIKSLAGIEIFTDLTKLDCDFNLLTVLDLSKNINLISLDCDHNYITVLDLSKNVNLTYLDLYHNSLTTVDLSKNVNLNYLDCSDNSGLTILDLSKNDKLVYLDCSNTPIRILDVSKNVGLTEMNCSNNKFTTLDVSKNLAVNYLDCSQNSFTTLDVSKNLKLIALNCAFAQIAGLDVTKNTSLTYLDCSFNRLLNLDISKNLVLEDFDCTVNPIKTVCVVDIAKSTANKKWIKDDFSKYITCK
;
A
#
# COMPACT_ATOMS: atom_id res chain seq x y z
N MET A 1 21.09 100.01 -74.90
CA MET A 1 21.43 99.07 -76.00
C MET A 1 21.58 97.70 -75.34
N LYS A 2 20.60 96.79 -75.44
CA LYS A 2 20.47 95.75 -76.49
C LYS A 2 21.84 95.04 -76.68
N ASN A 3 22.02 93.74 -76.54
CA ASN A 3 21.12 92.62 -76.81
C ASN A 3 21.77 91.30 -76.34
N ILE A 4 20.92 90.39 -75.87
CA ILE A 4 20.78 88.97 -76.27
C ILE A 4 22.04 88.08 -76.17
N PHE A 5 22.04 87.20 -75.16
CA PHE A 5 22.81 85.94 -75.14
C PHE A 5 21.84 84.76 -75.24
N THR A 6 22.11 83.88 -76.21
CA THR A 6 21.36 82.67 -76.54
C THR A 6 21.72 81.53 -75.58
N PHE A 7 20.74 80.86 -75.01
CA PHE A 7 20.87 79.80 -74.00
C PHE A 7 21.05 78.42 -74.67
N PHE A 8 22.09 77.67 -74.29
CA PHE A 8 22.20 76.22 -74.51
C PHE A 8 21.88 75.51 -73.19
N ILE A 9 20.95 74.57 -73.22
CA ILE A 9 20.50 73.80 -72.05
C ILE A 9 21.53 72.68 -71.76
N ILE A 10 22.13 72.69 -70.57
CA ILE A 10 22.91 71.59 -70.01
C ILE A 10 21.99 70.86 -69.01
N VAL A 11 21.71 69.58 -69.26
CA VAL A 11 21.01 68.71 -68.31
C VAL A 11 22.06 68.03 -67.43
N SER A 12 22.18 68.51 -66.19
CA SER A 12 23.03 67.92 -65.15
C SER A 12 22.17 67.01 -64.26
N PHE A 13 22.48 65.71 -64.22
CA PHE A 13 21.92 64.79 -63.23
C PHE A 13 22.49 65.13 -61.83
N LEU A 14 21.66 65.71 -60.97
CA LEU A 14 21.94 65.82 -59.54
C LEU A 14 21.56 64.50 -58.87
N TYR A 15 22.56 63.64 -58.60
CA TYR A 15 22.44 62.61 -57.57
C TYR A 15 22.42 63.31 -56.21
N ALA A 16 21.23 63.50 -55.64
CA ALA A 16 21.09 63.88 -54.24
C ALA A 16 21.51 62.68 -53.37
N CYS A 17 22.68 62.79 -52.76
CA CYS A 17 23.16 61.86 -51.74
C CYS A 17 22.32 62.08 -50.48
N THR A 18 21.41 61.17 -50.15
CA THR A 18 20.76 61.12 -48.83
C THR A 18 21.81 60.82 -47.77
N PRO A 19 21.85 61.52 -46.61
CA PRO A 19 22.78 61.16 -45.55
C PRO A 19 22.47 59.73 -45.10
N LYS A 20 23.49 58.87 -45.00
CA LYS A 20 23.38 57.62 -44.24
C LYS A 20 22.87 58.01 -42.85
N GLU A 21 21.66 57.55 -42.50
CA GLU A 21 21.24 57.58 -41.11
C GLU A 21 22.36 56.94 -40.28
N ASN A 22 22.94 57.71 -39.36
CA ASN A 22 23.89 57.14 -38.42
C ASN A 22 23.14 56.01 -37.69
N PRO A 23 23.67 54.77 -37.69
CA PRO A 23 23.04 53.69 -36.96
C PRO A 23 22.84 54.16 -35.52
N LEU A 24 21.63 53.95 -34.98
CA LEU A 24 21.29 54.32 -33.62
C LEU A 24 22.43 53.88 -32.69
N PRO A 25 22.94 54.77 -31.82
CA PRO A 25 24.01 54.40 -30.90
C PRO A 25 23.56 53.20 -30.08
N ASN A 26 24.38 52.14 -30.06
CA ASN A 26 24.05 50.91 -29.36
C ASN A 26 23.83 51.22 -27.86
N ARG A 27 22.75 50.69 -27.29
CA ARG A 27 22.30 50.91 -25.91
C ARG A 27 22.18 49.57 -25.20
N PRO A 28 22.21 49.55 -23.85
CA PRO A 28 21.94 48.33 -23.10
C PRO A 28 20.56 47.73 -23.45
N PRO A 29 20.36 46.41 -23.28
CA PRO A 29 19.04 45.80 -23.37
C PRO A 29 18.01 46.49 -22.48
N ASN A 30 16.74 46.48 -22.87
CA ASN A 30 15.65 47.04 -22.05
C ASN A 30 15.52 46.32 -20.70
N ALA A 31 14.90 47.02 -19.74
CA ALA A 31 14.58 46.45 -18.43
C ALA A 31 13.68 45.21 -18.57
N PHE A 32 13.86 44.27 -17.65
CA PHE A 32 13.13 43.00 -17.60
C PHE A 32 12.89 42.60 -16.14
N SER A 33 11.94 41.71 -15.88
CA SER A 33 11.56 41.28 -14.54
C SER A 33 11.85 39.79 -14.33
N VAL A 34 12.30 39.43 -13.13
CA VAL A 34 12.44 38.05 -12.67
C VAL A 34 11.25 37.67 -11.78
N MET A 35 10.62 36.55 -12.09
CA MET A 35 9.64 35.84 -11.26
C MET A 35 10.29 34.58 -10.70
N GLN A 36 9.80 34.13 -9.54
CA GLN A 36 10.28 32.91 -8.89
C GLN A 36 9.15 32.01 -8.44
N THR A 37 9.40 30.70 -8.45
CA THR A 37 8.49 29.68 -7.93
C THR A 37 9.29 28.67 -7.12
N LEU A 38 8.88 28.45 -5.87
CA LEU A 38 9.44 27.39 -5.03
C LEU A 38 8.77 26.06 -5.36
N LYS A 39 9.56 25.01 -5.60
CA LYS A 39 9.05 23.65 -5.82
C LYS A 39 8.52 23.05 -4.52
N SER A 40 7.80 21.94 -4.64
CA SER A 40 7.19 21.20 -3.53
C SER A 40 8.21 20.57 -2.57
N ASP A 41 9.50 20.53 -2.94
CA ASP A 41 10.62 20.10 -2.09
C ASP A 41 11.11 21.17 -1.11
N GLY A 42 10.53 22.38 -1.17
CA GLY A 42 10.84 23.49 -0.27
C GLY A 42 12.26 24.08 -0.40
N LYS A 43 13.11 23.56 -1.29
CA LYS A 43 14.52 23.93 -1.48
C LYS A 43 14.86 24.36 -2.91
N THR A 44 14.10 23.90 -3.90
CA THR A 44 14.36 24.23 -5.31
C THR A 44 13.59 25.47 -5.74
N VAL A 45 14.30 26.51 -6.16
CA VAL A 45 13.72 27.76 -6.66
C VAL A 45 13.90 27.83 -8.17
N VAL A 46 12.79 27.90 -8.91
CA VAL A 46 12.81 28.14 -10.36
C VAL A 46 12.64 29.63 -10.62
N LEU A 47 13.62 30.21 -11.29
CA LEU A 47 13.58 31.58 -11.80
C LEU A 47 13.09 31.57 -13.24
N ASN A 48 12.19 32.49 -13.56
CA ASN A 48 11.76 32.77 -14.93
C ASN A 48 11.79 34.28 -15.13
N TRP A 49 12.25 34.75 -16.28
CA TRP A 49 12.27 36.18 -16.57
C TRP A 49 11.72 36.53 -17.95
N THR A 50 11.30 37.77 -18.13
CA THR A 50 10.89 38.28 -19.44
C THR A 50 12.11 38.46 -20.34
N LYS A 51 12.01 38.14 -21.63
CA LYS A 51 13.10 38.34 -22.59
C LYS A 51 13.40 39.83 -22.71
N ALA A 52 14.60 40.25 -22.33
CA ALA A 52 15.09 41.60 -22.53
C ALA A 52 15.27 41.86 -24.04
N GLN A 53 14.75 42.99 -24.51
CA GLN A 53 14.82 43.40 -25.91
C GLN A 53 15.99 44.37 -26.10
N ASP A 54 16.85 44.10 -27.07
CA ASP A 54 17.88 45.04 -27.48
C ASP A 54 17.30 46.10 -28.43
N PRO A 55 17.57 47.41 -28.22
CA PRO A 55 16.97 48.48 -29.04
C PRO A 55 17.30 48.44 -30.53
N VAL A 56 18.39 47.78 -30.92
CA VAL A 56 18.81 47.61 -32.32
C VAL A 56 18.71 46.16 -32.80
N GLY A 57 18.12 45.27 -31.98
CA GLY A 57 17.86 43.88 -32.31
C GLY A 57 19.04 42.93 -32.11
N ASP A 58 20.09 43.33 -31.37
CA ASP A 58 21.20 42.43 -31.06
C ASP A 58 20.74 41.21 -30.24
N VAL A 59 21.46 40.09 -30.40
CA VAL A 59 21.25 38.90 -29.57
C VAL A 59 21.59 39.23 -28.11
N VAL A 60 20.64 38.93 -27.22
CA VAL A 60 20.81 39.08 -25.77
C VAL A 60 21.11 37.73 -25.14
N THR A 61 22.14 37.70 -24.30
CA THR A 61 22.49 36.55 -23.46
C THR A 61 22.35 36.90 -21.98
N TYR A 62 22.09 35.90 -21.15
CA TYR A 62 21.87 36.07 -19.72
C TYR A 62 22.98 35.42 -18.90
N THR A 63 23.37 36.12 -17.83
CA THR A 63 24.20 35.58 -16.76
C THR A 63 23.40 35.60 -15.46
N VAL A 64 23.27 34.45 -14.80
CA VAL A 64 22.65 34.34 -13.47
C VAL A 64 23.75 34.24 -12.43
N ILE A 65 23.67 35.09 -11.40
CA ILE A 65 24.62 35.14 -10.29
C ILE A 65 23.87 34.93 -8.98
N LEU A 66 24.28 33.92 -8.22
CA LEU A 66 23.78 33.63 -6.88
C LEU A 66 24.93 33.08 -6.01
N LYS A 67 25.53 33.94 -5.17
CA LYS A 67 26.81 33.65 -4.47
C LYS A 67 27.85 33.06 -5.45
N ASP A 68 28.33 31.84 -5.18
CA ASP A 68 29.34 31.13 -5.98
C ASP A 68 28.77 30.45 -7.23
N THR A 69 27.43 30.41 -7.36
CA THR A 69 26.78 29.86 -8.55
C THR A 69 26.75 30.92 -9.64
N LEU A 70 27.46 30.63 -10.73
CA LEU A 70 27.59 31.49 -11.89
C LEU A 70 27.22 30.72 -13.15
N SER A 71 26.11 31.11 -13.80
CA SER A 71 25.72 30.55 -15.09
C SER A 71 25.78 31.63 -16.15
N LYS A 72 26.58 31.45 -17.20
CA LYS A 72 26.87 32.46 -18.22
C LYS A 72 26.34 32.06 -19.60
N GLY A 73 26.04 33.05 -20.43
CA GLY A 73 25.78 32.86 -21.85
C GLY A 73 24.47 32.17 -22.18
N LYS A 74 23.48 32.20 -21.27
CA LYS A 74 22.18 31.57 -21.51
C LYS A 74 21.38 32.38 -22.53
N THR A 75 20.72 31.71 -23.46
CA THR A 75 19.69 32.31 -24.32
C THR A 75 18.27 32.07 -23.80
N ASP A 76 18.11 31.02 -22.98
CA ASP A 76 16.86 30.72 -22.27
C ASP A 76 16.55 31.76 -21.19
N THR A 77 15.27 31.92 -20.89
CA THR A 77 14.78 32.83 -19.86
C THR A 77 14.36 32.13 -18.56
N THR A 78 14.94 30.96 -18.30
CA THR A 78 14.69 30.17 -17.10
C THR A 78 15.98 29.65 -16.48
N PHE A 79 16.00 29.52 -15.15
CA PHE A 79 17.10 28.93 -14.39
C PHE A 79 16.60 28.30 -13.10
N THR A 80 17.00 27.06 -12.84
CA THR A 80 16.63 26.33 -11.62
C THR A 80 17.79 26.31 -10.64
N ILE A 81 17.53 26.75 -9.42
CA ILE A 81 18.47 26.68 -8.30
C ILE A 81 18.08 25.47 -7.44
N THR A 82 18.92 24.44 -7.39
CA THR A 82 18.67 23.19 -6.65
C THR A 82 19.52 23.05 -5.37
N THR A 83 20.40 24.01 -5.09
CA THR A 83 21.46 23.90 -4.06
C THR A 83 21.19 24.75 -2.81
N LEU A 84 19.95 25.19 -2.59
CA LEU A 84 19.62 26.00 -1.41
C LEU A 84 19.28 25.11 -0.22
N ASP A 85 19.87 25.43 0.93
CA ASP A 85 19.44 24.87 2.21
C ASP A 85 18.04 25.39 2.58
N PHE A 86 17.38 24.73 3.52
CA PHE A 86 16.12 25.26 4.08
C PHE A 86 16.36 26.60 4.79
N ASN A 87 15.28 27.37 4.96
CA ASN A 87 15.28 28.67 5.62
C ASN A 87 16.41 29.62 5.12
N THR A 88 16.70 29.54 3.84
CA THR A 88 17.72 30.33 3.18
C THR A 88 17.04 31.46 2.43
N SER A 89 17.51 32.68 2.66
CA SER A 89 17.21 33.84 1.83
C SER A 89 18.52 34.29 1.19
N LYS A 90 18.65 34.14 -0.13
CA LYS A 90 19.85 34.55 -0.87
C LYS A 90 19.49 35.50 -1.98
N ASP A 91 20.13 36.66 -1.97
CA ASP A 91 20.04 37.64 -3.04
C ASP A 91 20.92 37.23 -4.22
N GLY A 92 20.40 37.47 -5.42
CA GLY A 92 21.09 37.22 -6.66
C GLY A 92 20.68 38.23 -7.72
N LYS A 93 21.25 38.09 -8.91
CA LYS A 93 20.90 38.92 -10.06
C LYS A 93 20.95 38.16 -11.37
N VAL A 94 20.13 38.61 -12.31
CA VAL A 94 20.19 38.20 -13.71
C VAL A 94 20.68 39.41 -14.50
N ILE A 95 21.72 39.20 -15.32
CA ILE A 95 22.33 40.23 -16.17
C ILE A 95 22.05 39.86 -17.62
N ALA A 96 21.34 40.73 -18.34
CA ALA A 96 21.18 40.68 -19.79
C ALA A 96 22.35 41.44 -20.45
N LYS A 97 23.02 40.81 -21.42
CA LYS A 97 24.17 41.38 -22.14
C LYS A 97 23.98 41.26 -23.65
N ASN A 98 24.17 42.35 -24.37
CA ASN A 98 24.13 42.35 -25.83
C ASN A 98 25.50 42.07 -26.48
N SER A 99 25.55 42.06 -27.82
CA SER A 99 26.74 41.72 -28.61
C SER A 99 27.93 42.67 -28.39
N LYS A 100 27.67 43.93 -28.04
CA LYS A 100 28.68 44.96 -27.75
C LYS A 100 29.11 44.99 -26.28
N GLY A 101 28.48 44.16 -25.46
CA GLY A 101 28.80 43.98 -24.06
C GLY A 101 28.16 44.98 -23.11
N LEU A 102 27.17 45.75 -23.57
CA LEU A 102 26.35 46.59 -22.72
C LEU A 102 25.35 45.73 -21.93
N THR A 103 25.09 46.10 -20.67
CA THR A 103 24.35 45.26 -19.74
C THR A 103 23.20 45.97 -19.03
N THR A 104 22.13 45.23 -18.80
CA THR A 104 21.03 45.61 -17.89
C THR A 104 20.83 44.48 -16.89
N GLU A 105 20.57 44.79 -15.63
CA GLU A 105 20.41 43.79 -14.57
C GLU A 105 19.11 43.97 -13.79
N THR A 106 18.64 42.85 -13.23
CA THR A 106 17.57 42.83 -12.24
C THR A 106 17.97 41.91 -11.09
N ILE A 107 17.62 42.31 -9.87
CA ILE A 107 17.87 41.54 -8.65
C ILE A 107 16.70 40.62 -8.34
N PHE A 108 16.97 39.55 -7.58
CA PHE A 108 15.97 38.67 -7.01
C PHE A 108 16.45 38.15 -5.64
N THR A 109 15.51 37.71 -4.80
CA THR A 109 15.81 37.04 -3.53
C THR A 109 15.19 35.65 -3.55
N ALA A 110 16.02 34.62 -3.68
CA ALA A 110 15.59 33.23 -3.60
C ALA A 110 15.34 32.84 -2.14
N LYS A 111 14.11 32.42 -1.81
CA LYS A 111 13.69 32.01 -0.46
C LYS A 111 13.24 30.55 -0.44
N THR A 112 13.76 29.77 0.51
CA THR A 112 13.32 28.40 0.81
C THR A 112 12.42 28.36 2.05
N LYS A 113 11.67 27.27 2.25
CA LYS A 113 10.77 27.11 3.41
C LYS A 113 11.51 26.60 4.65
N PHE A 114 10.86 26.70 5.81
CA PHE A 114 11.27 25.96 7.01
C PHE A 114 10.97 24.47 6.81
N PRO A 115 11.85 23.56 7.26
CA PRO A 115 11.49 22.15 7.36
C PRO A 115 10.32 22.01 8.34
N ILE A 116 9.36 21.19 7.98
CA ILE A 116 8.25 20.82 8.86
C ILE A 116 8.65 19.48 9.46
N TYR A 117 8.71 19.41 10.78
CA TYR A 117 9.05 18.18 11.49
C TYR A 117 7.79 17.55 12.08
N ILE A 118 7.76 16.22 12.07
CA ILE A 118 6.90 15.45 12.96
C ILE A 118 7.75 14.89 14.10
N ASN A 119 7.17 14.78 15.29
CA ASN A 119 7.83 14.15 16.42
C ASN A 119 7.37 12.69 16.55
N PHE A 120 8.30 11.79 16.86
CA PHE A 120 8.00 10.40 17.18
C PHE A 120 8.09 10.19 18.69
N SER A 121 7.06 9.58 19.27
CA SER A 121 7.06 9.22 20.69
C SER A 121 7.88 7.95 20.99
N ASP A 122 8.10 7.12 19.97
CA ASP A 122 8.79 5.84 20.10
C ASP A 122 10.13 5.87 19.34
N ALA A 123 11.23 5.77 20.11
CA ALA A 123 12.58 5.82 19.54
C ALA A 123 12.91 4.58 18.68
N ASN A 124 12.24 3.44 18.88
CA ASN A 124 12.45 2.27 18.03
C ASN A 124 11.84 2.50 16.64
N PHE A 125 10.70 3.20 16.57
CA PHE A 125 10.11 3.56 15.28
C PHE A 125 11.02 4.52 14.50
N GLU A 126 11.51 5.58 15.13
CA GLU A 126 12.45 6.49 14.49
C GLU A 126 13.77 5.80 14.12
N LYS A 127 14.28 4.91 14.98
CA LYS A 127 15.47 4.10 14.68
C LYS A 127 15.27 3.26 13.43
N TYR A 128 14.09 2.69 13.22
CA TYR A 128 13.75 2.00 11.98
C TYR A 128 13.86 2.95 10.79
N LEU A 129 13.24 4.13 10.87
CA LEU A 129 13.25 5.14 9.79
C LEU A 129 14.68 5.57 9.43
N VAL A 130 15.54 5.79 10.43
CA VAL A 130 16.97 6.09 10.24
C VAL A 130 17.70 4.91 9.58
N THR A 131 17.46 3.68 10.05
CA THR A 131 18.11 2.48 9.52
C THR A 131 17.75 2.21 8.06
N GLN A 132 16.49 2.46 7.69
CA GLN A 132 16.00 2.36 6.31
C GLN A 132 16.39 3.56 5.44
N LYS A 133 17.11 4.56 5.99
CA LYS A 133 17.47 5.81 5.31
C LYS A 133 16.25 6.61 4.83
N ILE A 134 15.10 6.40 5.47
CA ILE A 134 13.91 7.20 5.28
C ILE A 134 14.16 8.55 5.96
N ASP A 135 14.55 8.54 7.23
CA ASP A 135 14.99 9.74 7.92
C ASP A 135 16.39 10.15 7.42
N LYS A 136 16.43 11.28 6.69
CA LYS A 136 17.61 11.70 5.92
C LYS A 136 18.65 12.40 6.78
N ASP A 137 18.31 12.86 7.99
CA ASP A 137 19.32 13.43 8.88
C ASP A 137 20.17 12.34 9.56
N GLY A 138 19.68 11.10 9.57
CA GLY A 138 20.37 9.92 10.08
C GLY A 138 20.48 9.86 11.60
N LEU A 139 19.69 10.66 12.33
CA LEU A 139 19.73 10.79 13.78
C LEU A 139 18.44 10.23 14.39
N VAL A 140 18.57 9.52 15.51
CA VAL A 140 17.41 9.16 16.36
C VAL A 140 17.26 10.28 17.39
N ASN A 141 16.56 11.35 17.01
CA ASN A 141 16.48 12.60 17.76
C ASN A 141 15.04 13.01 18.16
N GLY A 142 14.09 12.11 17.99
CA GLY A 142 12.67 12.25 18.28
C GLY A 142 11.86 12.92 17.18
N ARG A 143 12.41 13.15 15.98
CA ARG A 143 11.72 13.87 14.89
C ARG A 143 12.29 13.59 13.51
N MET A 144 11.46 13.73 12.48
CA MET A 144 11.87 13.66 11.07
C MET A 144 11.20 14.76 10.26
N ASP A 145 11.89 15.23 9.22
CA ASP A 145 11.31 16.13 8.23
C ASP A 145 10.19 15.41 7.45
N VAL A 146 8.98 15.96 7.45
CA VAL A 146 7.80 15.33 6.82
C VAL A 146 8.01 15.04 5.33
N ASP A 147 8.86 15.81 4.65
CA ASP A 147 9.18 15.57 3.24
C ASP A 147 9.94 14.25 3.00
N ASN A 148 10.45 13.63 4.07
CA ASN A 148 11.13 12.33 4.02
C ASN A 148 10.15 11.16 3.85
N ALA A 149 8.88 11.33 4.25
CA ALA A 149 7.84 10.31 4.09
C ALA A 149 7.28 10.23 2.66
N LYS A 150 7.50 11.26 1.83
CA LYS A 150 6.99 11.31 0.45
C LYS A 150 7.55 10.16 -0.40
N GLY A 151 6.67 9.44 -1.08
CA GLY A 151 7.03 8.32 -1.95
C GLY A 151 7.45 7.04 -1.22
N VAL A 152 7.34 6.98 0.10
CA VAL A 152 7.50 5.73 0.85
C VAL A 152 6.22 4.91 0.68
N LEU A 153 6.32 3.83 -0.10
CA LEU A 153 5.19 2.97 -0.45
C LEU A 153 5.03 1.79 0.51
N GLU A 154 6.13 1.29 1.06
CA GLU A 154 6.13 0.09 1.88
C GLU A 154 6.94 0.31 3.15
N MET A 155 6.42 -0.23 4.25
CA MET A 155 7.04 -0.17 5.57
C MET A 155 6.89 -1.54 6.21
N VAL A 156 8.03 -2.18 6.46
CA VAL A 156 8.13 -3.53 7.05
C VAL A 156 8.99 -3.43 8.30
N ILE A 157 8.36 -3.53 9.48
CA ILE A 157 8.96 -3.29 10.80
C ILE A 157 8.66 -4.43 11.79
N PRO A 158 8.98 -5.70 11.47
CA PRO A 158 8.82 -6.82 12.38
C PRO A 158 9.63 -6.65 13.65
N SER A 159 9.09 -7.17 14.75
CA SER A 159 9.89 -7.58 15.93
C SER A 159 10.81 -6.48 16.48
N SER A 160 10.37 -5.23 16.43
CA SER A 160 11.22 -4.06 16.73
C SER A 160 10.96 -3.46 18.11
N GLY A 161 10.07 -4.08 18.90
CA GLY A 161 9.69 -3.61 20.23
C GLY A 161 9.05 -2.22 20.22
N ILE A 162 8.35 -1.89 19.13
CA ILE A 162 7.66 -0.61 18.95
C ILE A 162 6.35 -0.64 19.73
N LYS A 163 6.11 0.38 20.55
CA LYS A 163 4.89 0.57 21.33
C LYS A 163 3.91 1.54 20.69
N SER A 164 4.42 2.41 19.81
CA SER A 164 3.61 3.42 19.12
C SER A 164 4.16 3.71 17.72
N LEU A 165 3.27 3.68 16.73
CA LEU A 165 3.51 4.18 15.38
C LEU A 165 3.00 5.62 15.19
N ALA A 166 2.78 6.39 16.27
CA ALA A 166 2.46 7.81 16.15
C ALA A 166 3.51 8.53 15.30
N GLY A 167 3.08 9.27 14.28
CA GLY A 167 3.91 9.77 13.20
C GLY A 167 3.73 9.01 11.88
N ILE A 168 3.05 7.86 11.86
CA ILE A 168 2.76 7.13 10.62
C ILE A 168 1.80 7.88 9.68
N GLU A 169 1.05 8.85 10.21
CA GLU A 169 0.04 9.61 9.48
C GLU A 169 0.61 10.49 8.35
N ILE A 170 1.92 10.79 8.36
CA ILE A 170 2.59 11.54 7.28
C ILE A 170 3.00 10.64 6.10
N PHE A 171 2.98 9.31 6.26
CA PHE A 171 3.27 8.33 5.21
C PHE A 171 2.03 8.07 4.37
N THR A 172 1.52 9.11 3.71
CA THR A 172 0.24 9.07 2.98
C THR A 172 0.26 8.24 1.71
N ASP A 173 1.45 7.96 1.17
CA ASP A 173 1.65 7.13 -0.02
C ASP A 173 1.73 5.63 0.28
N LEU A 174 1.68 5.25 1.57
CA LEU A 174 1.86 3.88 2.03
C LEU A 174 0.77 2.94 1.49
N THR A 175 1.18 1.88 0.80
CA THR A 175 0.35 0.82 0.25
C THR A 175 0.52 -0.50 1.00
N LYS A 176 1.67 -0.72 1.65
CA LYS A 176 1.91 -1.87 2.52
C LYS A 176 2.47 -1.43 3.87
N LEU A 177 1.81 -1.86 4.94
CA LEU A 177 2.33 -1.77 6.30
C LEU A 177 2.41 -3.17 6.89
N ASP A 178 3.60 -3.54 7.33
CA ASP A 178 3.87 -4.75 8.08
C ASP A 178 4.55 -4.33 9.39
N CYS A 179 3.86 -4.54 10.50
CA CYS A 179 4.27 -4.12 11.84
C CYS A 179 4.07 -5.25 12.86
N ASP A 180 4.21 -6.48 12.39
CA ASP A 180 4.13 -7.73 13.13
C ASP A 180 5.07 -7.79 14.35
N PHE A 181 4.69 -8.58 15.35
CA PHE A 181 5.49 -8.86 16.55
C PHE A 181 5.99 -7.60 17.28
N ASN A 182 5.12 -6.61 17.43
CA ASN A 182 5.41 -5.39 18.18
C ASN A 182 4.57 -5.33 19.48
N LEU A 183 4.57 -4.15 20.11
CA LEU A 183 3.88 -3.91 21.38
C LEU A 183 2.77 -2.86 21.20
N LEU A 184 2.19 -2.76 20.01
CA LEU A 184 1.19 -1.74 19.67
C LEU A 184 -0.10 -1.99 20.42
N THR A 185 -0.60 -0.96 21.10
CA THR A 185 -1.94 -0.98 21.73
C THR A 185 -2.96 -0.14 20.97
N VAL A 186 -2.47 0.80 20.16
CA VAL A 186 -3.23 1.71 19.30
C VAL A 186 -2.51 1.79 17.96
N LEU A 187 -3.28 1.76 16.88
CA LEU A 187 -2.80 1.92 15.52
C LEU A 187 -3.79 2.81 14.74
N ASP A 188 -3.41 4.07 14.50
CA ASP A 188 -4.21 5.01 13.70
C ASP A 188 -3.70 5.04 12.26
N LEU A 189 -4.52 4.52 11.34
CA LEU A 189 -4.23 4.46 9.91
C LEU A 189 -5.17 5.35 9.09
N SER A 190 -5.84 6.31 9.74
CA SER A 190 -6.87 7.16 9.11
C SER A 190 -6.35 8.05 7.97
N LYS A 191 -5.03 8.28 7.91
CA LYS A 191 -4.35 9.02 6.83
C LYS A 191 -3.67 8.12 5.80
N ASN A 192 -3.46 6.85 6.10
CA ASN A 192 -2.82 5.88 5.20
C ASN A 192 -3.88 5.23 4.28
N ILE A 193 -4.65 6.06 3.58
CA ILE A 193 -5.85 5.68 2.82
C ILE A 193 -5.54 4.80 1.59
N ASN A 194 -4.28 4.75 1.18
CA ASN A 194 -3.80 3.97 0.03
C ASN A 194 -3.37 2.54 0.42
N LEU A 195 -3.49 2.14 1.69
CA LEU A 195 -3.15 0.79 2.15
C LEU A 195 -3.95 -0.29 1.41
N ILE A 196 -3.21 -1.27 0.91
CA ILE A 196 -3.67 -2.48 0.21
C ILE A 196 -3.38 -3.72 1.06
N SER A 197 -2.26 -3.72 1.79
CA SER A 197 -1.85 -4.81 2.68
C SER A 197 -1.52 -4.22 4.06
N LEU A 198 -2.17 -4.77 5.08
CA LEU A 198 -1.90 -4.49 6.48
C LEU A 198 -1.61 -5.80 7.19
N ASP A 199 -0.42 -5.90 7.74
CA ASP A 199 -0.02 -6.93 8.69
C ASP A 199 0.31 -6.26 10.04
N CYS A 200 -0.43 -6.63 11.07
CA CYS A 200 -0.24 -6.14 12.42
C CYS A 200 -0.43 -7.26 13.45
N ASP A 201 -0.11 -8.49 13.07
CA ASP A 201 -0.20 -9.64 13.95
C ASP A 201 0.76 -9.54 15.14
N HIS A 202 0.52 -10.36 16.17
CA HIS A 202 1.28 -10.37 17.43
C HIS A 202 1.50 -8.98 18.02
N ASN A 203 0.41 -8.25 18.22
CA ASN A 203 0.38 -6.98 18.92
C ASN A 203 -0.65 -7.02 20.07
N TYR A 204 -0.96 -5.88 20.68
CA TYR A 204 -1.93 -5.75 21.77
C TYR A 204 -3.07 -4.79 21.40
N ILE A 205 -3.42 -4.71 20.11
CA ILE A 205 -4.42 -3.78 19.60
C ILE A 205 -5.80 -4.21 20.12
N THR A 206 -6.53 -3.26 20.70
CA THR A 206 -7.87 -3.51 21.28
C THR A 206 -9.00 -2.98 20.40
N VAL A 207 -8.73 -1.92 19.64
CA VAL A 207 -9.64 -1.29 18.69
C VAL A 207 -8.82 -0.86 17.46
N LEU A 208 -9.34 -1.15 16.28
CA LEU A 208 -8.74 -0.78 15.00
C LEU A 208 -9.83 -0.25 14.07
N ASP A 209 -9.75 1.02 13.68
CA ASP A 209 -10.65 1.63 12.70
C ASP A 209 -10.03 1.56 11.30
N LEU A 210 -10.62 0.73 10.44
CA LEU A 210 -10.20 0.54 9.04
C LEU A 210 -11.16 1.19 8.04
N SER A 211 -12.06 2.06 8.50
CA SER A 211 -13.11 2.68 7.67
C SER A 211 -12.58 3.57 6.54
N LYS A 212 -11.31 4.02 6.64
CA LYS A 212 -10.62 4.81 5.61
C LYS A 212 -9.74 3.97 4.69
N ASN A 213 -9.37 2.75 5.09
CA ASN A 213 -8.46 1.87 4.36
C ASN A 213 -9.25 0.96 3.40
N VAL A 214 -10.08 1.59 2.56
CA VAL A 214 -11.06 0.91 1.68
C VAL A 214 -10.44 0.06 0.57
N ASN A 215 -9.13 0.23 0.33
CA ASN A 215 -8.37 -0.49 -0.68
C ASN A 215 -7.72 -1.78 -0.16
N LEU A 216 -7.88 -2.12 1.14
CA LEU A 216 -7.31 -3.33 1.71
C LEU A 216 -7.80 -4.59 0.99
N THR A 217 -6.84 -5.43 0.60
CA THR A 217 -7.04 -6.77 0.03
C THR A 217 -6.47 -7.87 0.93
N TYR A 218 -5.47 -7.53 1.75
CA TYR A 218 -4.83 -8.41 2.73
C TYR A 218 -4.89 -7.76 4.10
N LEU A 219 -5.43 -8.47 5.08
CA LEU A 219 -5.54 -8.01 6.44
C LEU A 219 -5.20 -9.15 7.41
N ASP A 220 -4.10 -8.98 8.14
CA ASP A 220 -3.69 -9.88 9.20
C ASP A 220 -3.76 -9.17 10.56
N LEU A 221 -4.60 -9.71 11.43
CA LEU A 221 -4.89 -9.25 12.78
C LEU A 221 -4.59 -10.36 13.81
N TYR A 222 -3.91 -11.43 13.40
CA TYR A 222 -3.64 -12.59 14.22
C TYR A 222 -3.01 -12.19 15.56
N HIS A 223 -3.44 -12.84 16.65
CA HIS A 223 -2.87 -12.66 17.97
C HIS A 223 -2.83 -11.18 18.43
N ASN A 224 -4.02 -10.57 18.49
CA ASN A 224 -4.26 -9.24 19.07
C ASN A 224 -5.25 -9.34 20.25
N SER A 225 -5.76 -8.20 20.72
CA SER A 225 -6.74 -8.13 21.80
C SER A 225 -8.05 -7.48 21.35
N LEU A 226 -8.42 -7.68 20.08
CA LEU A 226 -9.62 -7.07 19.50
C LEU A 226 -10.89 -7.64 20.16
N THR A 227 -11.82 -6.75 20.45
CA THR A 227 -13.17 -7.11 20.92
C THR A 227 -14.22 -7.04 19.81
N THR A 228 -13.95 -6.20 18.80
CA THR A 228 -14.77 -5.99 17.62
C THR A 228 -13.88 -5.58 16.45
N VAL A 229 -14.31 -5.87 15.22
CA VAL A 229 -13.71 -5.31 14.00
C VAL A 229 -14.84 -5.02 13.00
N ASP A 230 -14.88 -3.79 12.47
CA ASP A 230 -15.83 -3.41 11.41
C ASP A 230 -15.12 -3.46 10.06
N LEU A 231 -15.47 -4.46 9.25
CA LEU A 231 -14.92 -4.67 7.91
C LEU A 231 -15.89 -4.26 6.79
N SER A 232 -16.97 -3.55 7.12
CA SER A 232 -18.04 -3.18 6.18
C SER A 232 -17.59 -2.25 5.04
N LYS A 233 -16.44 -1.58 5.21
CA LYS A 233 -15.82 -0.71 4.19
C LYS A 233 -14.71 -1.39 3.40
N ASN A 234 -14.19 -2.52 3.87
CA ASN A 234 -13.05 -3.23 3.28
C ASN A 234 -13.56 -4.30 2.30
N VAL A 235 -14.39 -3.87 1.35
CA VAL A 235 -15.10 -4.73 0.38
C VAL A 235 -14.18 -5.44 -0.62
N ASN A 236 -12.89 -5.10 -0.62
CA ASN A 236 -11.88 -5.69 -1.50
C ASN A 236 -11.04 -6.78 -0.84
N LEU A 237 -11.34 -7.14 0.42
CA LEU A 237 -10.60 -8.17 1.15
C LEU A 237 -10.67 -9.53 0.45
N ASN A 238 -9.50 -10.11 0.21
CA ASN A 238 -9.31 -11.46 -0.31
C ASN A 238 -8.76 -12.40 0.79
N TYR A 239 -7.95 -11.85 1.70
CA TYR A 239 -7.35 -12.56 2.83
C TYR A 239 -7.72 -11.85 4.12
N LEU A 240 -8.24 -12.61 5.08
CA LEU A 240 -8.48 -12.15 6.44
C LEU A 240 -7.98 -13.21 7.41
N ASP A 241 -7.02 -12.85 8.25
CA ASP A 241 -6.74 -13.55 9.50
C ASP A 241 -7.13 -12.63 10.68
N CYS A 242 -8.05 -13.11 11.51
CA CYS A 242 -8.45 -12.48 12.76
C CYS A 242 -8.41 -13.45 13.93
N SER A 243 -7.66 -14.54 13.77
CA SER A 243 -7.52 -15.58 14.77
C SER A 243 -6.82 -15.10 16.03
N ASP A 244 -7.00 -15.84 17.13
CA ASP A 244 -6.42 -15.56 18.44
C ASP A 244 -6.74 -14.16 19.01
N ASN A 245 -7.89 -13.61 18.63
CA ASN A 245 -8.48 -12.44 19.26
C ASN A 245 -9.52 -12.88 20.30
N SER A 246 -9.06 -13.16 21.52
CA SER A 246 -9.88 -13.77 22.59
C SER A 246 -11.10 -12.95 23.04
N GLY A 247 -11.19 -11.67 22.66
CA GLY A 247 -12.34 -10.79 22.92
C GLY A 247 -13.34 -10.71 21.76
N LEU A 248 -13.00 -11.23 20.57
CA LEU A 248 -13.79 -11.06 19.34
C LEU A 248 -14.97 -12.03 19.32
N THR A 249 -16.17 -11.52 19.61
CA THR A 249 -17.38 -12.35 19.77
C THR A 249 -18.32 -12.36 18.56
N ILE A 250 -18.14 -11.39 17.65
CA ILE A 250 -18.97 -11.19 16.46
C ILE A 250 -18.04 -10.84 15.30
N LEU A 251 -18.29 -11.47 14.15
CA LEU A 251 -17.62 -11.18 12.89
C LEU A 251 -18.67 -11.10 11.78
N ASP A 252 -18.86 -9.91 11.20
CA ASP A 252 -19.75 -9.68 10.05
C ASP A 252 -18.94 -9.61 8.76
N LEU A 253 -19.10 -10.61 7.89
CA LEU A 253 -18.43 -10.71 6.59
C LEU A 253 -19.38 -10.47 5.41
N SER A 254 -20.58 -9.92 5.67
CA SER A 254 -21.64 -9.76 4.66
C SER A 254 -21.28 -8.82 3.51
N LYS A 255 -20.20 -8.02 3.65
CA LYS A 255 -19.68 -7.08 2.65
C LYS A 255 -18.37 -7.54 2.00
N ASN A 256 -17.79 -8.65 2.44
CA ASN A 256 -16.47 -9.12 2.02
C ASN A 256 -16.61 -10.32 1.05
N ASP A 257 -17.41 -10.15 0.00
CA ASP A 257 -17.79 -11.22 -0.94
C ASP A 257 -16.62 -11.75 -1.80
N LYS A 258 -15.49 -11.03 -1.81
CA LYS A 258 -14.24 -11.42 -2.48
C LYS A 258 -13.30 -12.28 -1.64
N LEU A 259 -13.64 -12.58 -0.38
CA LEU A 259 -12.80 -13.42 0.48
C LEU A 259 -12.53 -14.79 -0.15
N VAL A 260 -11.25 -15.16 -0.14
CA VAL A 260 -10.70 -16.43 -0.62
C VAL A 260 -10.14 -17.23 0.56
N TYR A 261 -9.49 -16.54 1.50
CA TYR A 261 -8.94 -17.11 2.72
C TYR A 261 -9.59 -16.44 3.94
N LEU A 262 -10.01 -17.27 4.91
CA LEU A 262 -10.50 -16.82 6.20
C LEU A 262 -9.91 -17.69 7.32
N ASP A 263 -9.17 -17.05 8.24
CA ASP A 263 -8.92 -17.60 9.56
C ASP A 263 -9.59 -16.73 10.63
N CYS A 264 -10.47 -17.35 11.40
CA CYS A 264 -11.13 -16.77 12.57
C CYS A 264 -11.05 -17.71 13.78
N SER A 265 -10.07 -18.62 13.77
CA SER A 265 -9.88 -19.61 14.82
C SER A 265 -9.49 -18.99 16.17
N ASN A 266 -9.68 -19.74 17.25
CA ASN A 266 -9.35 -19.30 18.61
C ASN A 266 -10.02 -17.98 19.02
N THR A 267 -11.24 -17.72 18.52
CA THR A 267 -12.07 -16.58 18.92
C THR A 267 -13.35 -17.08 19.59
N PRO A 268 -13.98 -16.31 20.50
CA PRO A 268 -15.23 -16.73 21.14
C PRO A 268 -16.48 -16.50 20.27
N ILE A 269 -16.40 -16.57 18.93
CA ILE A 269 -17.53 -16.29 18.03
C ILE A 269 -18.56 -17.43 18.13
N ARG A 270 -19.84 -17.05 18.16
CA ARG A 270 -20.98 -17.98 18.30
C ARG A 270 -21.73 -18.26 17.00
N ILE A 271 -21.76 -17.28 16.10
CA ILE A 271 -22.49 -17.34 14.82
C ILE A 271 -21.58 -16.72 13.76
N LEU A 272 -21.44 -17.41 12.64
CA LEU A 272 -20.72 -16.93 11.47
C LEU A 272 -21.57 -17.20 10.22
N ASP A 273 -21.92 -16.14 9.49
CA ASP A 273 -22.60 -16.25 8.19
C ASP A 273 -21.57 -16.04 7.06
N VAL A 274 -21.23 -17.11 6.37
CA VAL A 274 -20.34 -17.11 5.19
C VAL A 274 -21.09 -17.24 3.87
N SER A 275 -22.42 -17.06 3.85
CA SER A 275 -23.26 -17.29 2.66
C SER A 275 -22.96 -16.34 1.50
N LYS A 276 -22.32 -15.20 1.77
CA LYS A 276 -21.87 -14.21 0.78
C LYS A 276 -20.45 -14.43 0.30
N ASN A 277 -19.63 -15.15 1.06
CA ASN A 277 -18.21 -15.39 0.79
C ASN A 277 -18.04 -16.63 -0.11
N VAL A 278 -18.72 -16.63 -1.25
CA VAL A 278 -18.80 -17.78 -2.17
C VAL A 278 -17.46 -18.15 -2.82
N GLY A 279 -16.49 -17.23 -2.77
CA GLY A 279 -15.12 -17.41 -3.26
C GLY A 279 -14.17 -18.12 -2.30
N LEU A 280 -14.59 -18.40 -1.05
CA LEU A 280 -13.73 -19.06 -0.05
C LEU A 280 -13.18 -20.39 -0.57
N THR A 281 -11.87 -20.55 -0.53
CA THR A 281 -11.15 -21.79 -0.84
C THR A 281 -10.56 -22.42 0.41
N GLU A 282 -10.21 -21.61 1.41
CA GLU A 282 -9.62 -22.04 2.67
C GLU A 282 -10.33 -21.34 3.82
N MET A 283 -10.81 -22.13 4.79
CA MET A 283 -11.54 -21.63 5.93
C MET A 283 -11.09 -22.37 7.19
N ASN A 284 -10.48 -21.63 8.12
CA ASN A 284 -10.23 -22.07 9.48
C ASN A 284 -11.14 -21.29 10.43
N CYS A 285 -12.03 -22.01 11.09
CA CYS A 285 -12.99 -21.50 12.06
C CYS A 285 -12.98 -22.37 13.32
N SER A 286 -11.85 -23.03 13.57
CA SER A 286 -11.66 -23.93 14.70
C SER A 286 -11.63 -23.21 16.05
N ASN A 287 -11.82 -23.97 17.13
CA ASN A 287 -11.78 -23.50 18.52
C ASN A 287 -12.63 -22.23 18.77
N ASN A 288 -13.88 -22.30 18.31
CA ASN A 288 -14.87 -21.24 18.47
C ASN A 288 -15.99 -21.68 19.44
N LYS A 289 -17.14 -21.00 19.39
CA LYS A 289 -18.34 -21.36 20.15
C LYS A 289 -19.53 -21.64 19.22
N PHE A 290 -19.27 -22.08 17.98
CA PHE A 290 -20.32 -22.37 17.00
C PHE A 290 -21.17 -23.56 17.44
N THR A 291 -22.49 -23.39 17.36
CA THR A 291 -23.47 -24.48 17.51
C THR A 291 -24.02 -24.96 16.17
N THR A 292 -23.80 -24.19 15.11
CA THR A 292 -24.16 -24.50 13.72
C THR A 292 -23.14 -23.90 12.78
N LEU A 293 -22.94 -24.54 11.63
CA LEU A 293 -22.11 -24.02 10.54
C LEU A 293 -22.79 -24.39 9.20
N ASP A 294 -23.10 -23.39 8.38
CA ASP A 294 -23.63 -23.58 7.03
C ASP A 294 -22.57 -23.17 6.00
N VAL A 295 -22.02 -24.18 5.31
CA VAL A 295 -21.04 -24.02 4.23
C VAL A 295 -21.64 -24.35 2.85
N SER A 296 -22.97 -24.43 2.73
CA SER A 296 -23.66 -24.88 1.52
C SER A 296 -23.47 -23.95 0.31
N LYS A 297 -23.04 -22.70 0.55
CA LYS A 297 -22.74 -21.70 -0.49
C LYS A 297 -21.27 -21.62 -0.86
N ASN A 298 -20.37 -22.19 -0.05
CA ASN A 298 -18.93 -22.08 -0.22
C ASN A 298 -18.42 -23.25 -1.09
N LEU A 299 -18.89 -23.28 -2.34
CA LEU A 299 -18.66 -24.39 -3.29
C LEU A 299 -17.20 -24.52 -3.74
N ALA A 300 -16.38 -23.48 -3.50
CA ALA A 300 -14.98 -23.43 -3.85
C ALA A 300 -14.04 -23.95 -2.73
N VAL A 301 -14.56 -24.26 -1.54
CA VAL A 301 -13.75 -24.66 -0.38
C VAL A 301 -13.02 -25.98 -0.65
N ASN A 302 -11.71 -25.94 -0.50
CA ASN A 302 -10.79 -27.07 -0.60
C ASN A 302 -10.30 -27.51 0.79
N TYR A 303 -10.10 -26.55 1.71
CA TYR A 303 -9.67 -26.80 3.08
C TYR A 303 -10.70 -26.20 4.05
N LEU A 304 -11.24 -27.05 4.92
CA LEU A 304 -12.14 -26.64 5.99
C LEU A 304 -11.65 -27.21 7.32
N ASP A 305 -11.19 -26.34 8.21
CA ASP A 305 -11.06 -26.65 9.63
C ASP A 305 -12.18 -25.97 10.42
N CYS A 306 -13.04 -26.80 10.99
CA CYS A 306 -14.14 -26.38 11.87
C CYS A 306 -14.08 -27.09 13.22
N SER A 307 -12.93 -27.67 13.57
CA SER A 307 -12.72 -28.45 14.78
C SER A 307 -12.91 -27.64 16.07
N GLN A 308 -13.04 -28.33 17.21
CA GLN A 308 -13.17 -27.70 18.52
C GLN A 308 -14.34 -26.71 18.62
N ASN A 309 -15.48 -27.09 18.06
CA ASN A 309 -16.74 -26.35 18.14
C ASN A 309 -17.82 -27.18 18.83
N SER A 310 -19.06 -26.68 18.92
CA SER A 310 -20.16 -27.33 19.65
C SER A 310 -21.35 -27.69 18.74
N PHE A 311 -21.15 -27.81 17.42
CA PHE A 311 -22.20 -28.25 16.51
C PHE A 311 -22.42 -29.77 16.56
N THR A 312 -23.67 -30.19 16.31
CA THR A 312 -24.10 -31.59 16.35
C THR A 312 -24.26 -32.22 14.98
N THR A 313 -24.22 -31.41 13.92
CA THR A 313 -24.38 -31.80 12.53
C THR A 313 -23.47 -30.95 11.66
N LEU A 314 -22.95 -31.54 10.59
CA LEU A 314 -22.17 -30.85 9.58
C LEU A 314 -22.58 -31.40 8.20
N ASP A 315 -23.08 -30.53 7.32
CA ASP A 315 -23.41 -30.88 5.93
C ASP A 315 -22.33 -30.33 4.99
N VAL A 316 -21.54 -31.23 4.42
CA VAL A 316 -20.51 -30.93 3.41
C VAL A 316 -20.87 -31.45 2.03
N SER A 317 -22.13 -31.85 1.80
CA SER A 317 -22.59 -32.49 0.56
C SER A 317 -22.48 -31.59 -0.68
N LYS A 318 -22.36 -30.27 -0.49
CA LYS A 318 -22.18 -29.28 -1.56
C LYS A 318 -20.72 -28.91 -1.82
N ASN A 319 -19.82 -29.21 -0.89
CA ASN A 319 -18.40 -28.82 -0.95
C ASN A 319 -17.59 -29.90 -1.68
N LEU A 320 -17.95 -30.15 -2.95
CA LEU A 320 -17.42 -31.25 -3.76
C LEU A 320 -15.90 -31.13 -4.05
N LYS A 321 -15.32 -29.95 -3.81
CA LYS A 321 -13.89 -29.67 -3.98
C LYS A 321 -13.06 -29.91 -2.71
N LEU A 322 -13.66 -30.30 -1.59
CA LEU A 322 -12.93 -30.56 -0.36
C LEU A 322 -11.81 -31.59 -0.58
N ILE A 323 -10.60 -31.17 -0.21
CA ILE A 323 -9.36 -31.94 -0.18
C ILE A 323 -9.02 -32.30 1.27
N ALA A 324 -9.23 -31.36 2.20
CA ALA A 324 -8.97 -31.56 3.61
C ALA A 324 -10.17 -31.09 4.44
N LEU A 325 -10.63 -31.97 5.34
CA LEU A 325 -11.68 -31.67 6.30
C LEU A 325 -11.20 -32.03 7.71
N ASN A 326 -11.11 -31.03 8.58
CA ASN A 326 -11.00 -31.23 10.02
C ASN A 326 -12.30 -30.78 10.70
N CYS A 327 -12.99 -31.75 11.31
CA CYS A 327 -14.20 -31.53 12.08
C CYS A 327 -14.11 -32.21 13.47
N ALA A 328 -12.89 -32.40 13.96
CA ALA A 328 -12.62 -33.04 15.23
C ALA A 328 -13.14 -32.25 16.43
N PHE A 329 -13.28 -32.89 17.58
CA PHE A 329 -13.66 -32.23 18.84
C PHE A 329 -14.97 -31.42 18.74
N ALA A 330 -15.98 -32.01 18.12
CA ALA A 330 -17.33 -31.44 18.06
C ALA A 330 -18.32 -32.39 18.76
N GLN A 331 -19.60 -32.32 18.40
CA GLN A 331 -20.63 -33.22 18.92
C GLN A 331 -21.39 -33.91 17.78
N ILE A 332 -20.72 -34.14 16.64
CA ILE A 332 -21.34 -34.65 15.42
C ILE A 332 -21.80 -36.09 15.63
N ALA A 333 -23.09 -36.35 15.37
CA ALA A 333 -23.67 -37.69 15.48
C ALA A 333 -23.67 -38.48 14.17
N GLY A 334 -23.57 -37.80 13.03
CA GLY A 334 -23.48 -38.40 11.71
C GLY A 334 -22.76 -37.47 10.73
N LEU A 335 -21.92 -38.06 9.89
CA LEU A 335 -21.10 -37.36 8.91
C LEU A 335 -21.17 -38.12 7.57
N ASP A 336 -21.68 -37.47 6.54
CA ASP A 336 -21.69 -37.99 5.17
C ASP A 336 -20.61 -37.28 4.34
N VAL A 337 -19.57 -38.02 3.99
CA VAL A 337 -18.46 -37.56 3.13
C VAL A 337 -18.44 -38.28 1.78
N THR A 338 -19.50 -39.02 1.44
CA THR A 338 -19.56 -39.85 0.23
C THR A 338 -19.54 -39.04 -1.08
N LYS A 339 -19.87 -37.74 -1.00
CA LYS A 339 -19.80 -36.79 -2.13
C LYS A 339 -18.45 -36.10 -2.24
N ASN A 340 -17.63 -36.11 -1.19
CA ASN A 340 -16.35 -35.41 -1.13
C ASN A 340 -15.22 -36.33 -1.61
N THR A 341 -15.34 -36.84 -2.85
CA THR A 341 -14.47 -37.88 -3.40
C THR A 341 -13.01 -37.45 -3.57
N SER A 342 -12.72 -36.16 -3.46
CA SER A 342 -11.38 -35.56 -3.56
C SER A 342 -10.65 -35.48 -2.21
N LEU A 343 -11.27 -35.90 -1.10
CA LEU A 343 -10.64 -35.85 0.23
C LEU A 343 -9.36 -36.69 0.28
N THR A 344 -8.25 -36.04 0.64
CA THR A 344 -6.96 -36.67 0.97
C THR A 344 -6.70 -36.68 2.48
N TYR A 345 -7.32 -35.76 3.23
CA TYR A 345 -7.24 -35.67 4.68
C TYR A 345 -8.64 -35.56 5.31
N LEU A 346 -8.93 -36.43 6.29
CA LEU A 346 -10.15 -36.37 7.09
C LEU A 346 -9.84 -36.63 8.57
N ASP A 347 -10.03 -35.61 9.39
CA ASP A 347 -10.09 -35.77 10.84
C ASP A 347 -11.52 -35.52 11.33
N CYS A 348 -12.12 -36.57 11.88
CA CYS A 348 -13.44 -36.56 12.51
C CYS A 348 -13.38 -37.16 13.92
N SER A 349 -12.19 -37.17 14.53
CA SER A 349 -11.96 -37.67 15.87
C SER A 349 -12.73 -36.89 16.94
N PHE A 350 -12.89 -37.46 18.13
CA PHE A 350 -13.57 -36.80 19.26
C PHE A 350 -14.97 -36.27 18.90
N ASN A 351 -15.82 -37.15 18.36
CA ASN A 351 -17.20 -36.85 17.99
C ASN A 351 -18.15 -37.91 18.61
N ARG A 352 -19.40 -37.97 18.13
CA ARG A 352 -20.41 -38.93 18.55
C ARG A 352 -20.89 -39.80 17.38
N LEU A 353 -20.03 -40.03 16.39
CA LEU A 353 -20.35 -40.79 15.19
C LEU A 353 -20.66 -42.25 15.54
N LEU A 354 -21.76 -42.78 15.00
CA LEU A 354 -22.15 -44.19 15.20
C LEU A 354 -21.70 -45.10 14.05
N ASN A 355 -21.55 -44.50 12.87
CA ASN A 355 -21.12 -45.13 11.63
C ASN A 355 -20.43 -44.06 10.78
N LEU A 356 -19.58 -44.50 9.87
CA LEU A 356 -18.90 -43.63 8.93
C LEU A 356 -18.68 -44.39 7.62
N ASP A 357 -19.03 -43.76 6.50
CA ASP A 357 -18.78 -44.29 5.16
C ASP A 357 -17.75 -43.45 4.41
N ILE A 358 -16.57 -44.05 4.23
CA ILE A 358 -15.47 -43.50 3.44
C ILE A 358 -15.20 -44.34 2.18
N SER A 359 -16.13 -45.20 1.77
CA SER A 359 -15.98 -46.08 0.59
C SER A 359 -15.84 -45.30 -0.72
N LYS A 360 -16.26 -44.03 -0.77
CA LYS A 360 -16.15 -43.14 -1.92
C LYS A 360 -14.92 -42.22 -1.89
N ASN A 361 -14.20 -42.14 -0.77
CA ASN A 361 -13.02 -41.30 -0.60
C ASN A 361 -11.75 -42.07 -1.00
N LEU A 362 -11.68 -42.45 -2.28
CA LEU A 362 -10.67 -43.40 -2.79
C LEU A 362 -9.22 -42.89 -2.75
N VAL A 363 -9.05 -41.56 -2.64
CA VAL A 363 -7.76 -40.87 -2.59
C VAL A 363 -7.37 -40.45 -1.17
N LEU A 364 -8.09 -40.90 -0.14
CA LEU A 364 -7.82 -40.56 1.25
C LEU A 364 -6.46 -41.12 1.71
N GLU A 365 -5.57 -40.22 2.12
CA GLU A 365 -4.19 -40.54 2.53
C GLU A 365 -4.05 -40.59 4.04
N ASP A 366 -4.68 -39.64 4.73
CA ASP A 366 -4.64 -39.43 6.17
C ASP A 366 -6.06 -39.40 6.74
N PHE A 367 -6.29 -40.13 7.82
CA PHE A 367 -7.62 -40.36 8.35
C PHE A 367 -7.59 -40.63 9.85
N ASP A 368 -8.33 -39.84 10.61
CA ASP A 368 -8.56 -40.09 12.03
C ASP A 368 -10.08 -40.06 12.34
N CYS A 369 -10.58 -41.16 12.92
CA CYS A 369 -11.93 -41.25 13.47
C CYS A 369 -11.95 -41.75 14.92
N THR A 370 -10.82 -41.66 15.63
CA THR A 370 -10.70 -42.08 17.03
C THR A 370 -11.63 -41.31 17.95
N VAL A 371 -11.87 -41.85 19.14
CA VAL A 371 -12.74 -41.24 20.16
C VAL A 371 -14.14 -40.97 19.59
N ASN A 372 -14.70 -41.98 18.94
CA ASN A 372 -16.08 -42.00 18.50
C ASN A 372 -16.73 -43.34 18.86
N PRO A 373 -18.05 -43.40 19.12
CA PRO A 373 -18.78 -44.66 19.28
C PRO A 373 -19.02 -45.41 17.96
N ILE A 374 -18.10 -45.31 16.98
CA ILE A 374 -18.19 -45.99 15.68
C ILE A 374 -17.94 -47.48 15.86
N LYS A 375 -18.89 -48.34 15.50
CA LYS A 375 -18.64 -49.79 15.50
C LYS A 375 -17.97 -50.24 14.20
N THR A 376 -18.37 -49.63 13.09
CA THR A 376 -17.95 -50.02 11.76
C THR A 376 -17.65 -48.81 10.89
N VAL A 377 -16.51 -48.85 10.21
CA VAL A 377 -16.12 -47.90 9.17
C VAL A 377 -16.24 -48.60 7.81
N CYS A 378 -17.10 -48.08 6.94
CA CYS A 378 -17.29 -48.57 5.58
C CYS A 378 -16.11 -48.14 4.68
N VAL A 379 -15.44 -49.11 4.07
CA VAL A 379 -14.30 -48.92 3.17
C VAL A 379 -14.45 -49.76 1.90
N VAL A 380 -13.67 -49.46 0.86
CA VAL A 380 -13.65 -50.27 -0.37
C VAL A 380 -12.79 -51.54 -0.25
N ASP A 381 -11.67 -51.47 0.49
CA ASP A 381 -10.70 -52.56 0.64
C ASP A 381 -10.16 -52.59 2.07
N ILE A 382 -10.56 -53.61 2.84
CA ILE A 382 -10.17 -53.79 4.24
C ILE A 382 -8.67 -53.99 4.40
N ALA A 383 -8.02 -54.73 3.49
CA ALA A 383 -6.59 -55.03 3.60
C ALA A 383 -5.77 -53.75 3.38
N LYS A 384 -6.12 -52.96 2.36
CA LYS A 384 -5.49 -51.67 2.10
C LYS A 384 -5.71 -50.69 3.27
N SER A 385 -6.94 -50.58 3.77
CA SER A 385 -7.27 -49.69 4.89
C SER A 385 -6.55 -50.09 6.18
N THR A 386 -6.42 -51.39 6.45
CA THR A 386 -5.70 -51.89 7.65
C THR A 386 -4.19 -51.70 7.53
N ALA A 387 -3.63 -51.74 6.32
CA ALA A 387 -2.20 -51.54 6.09
C ALA A 387 -1.77 -50.06 6.12
N ASN A 388 -2.70 -49.11 6.01
CA ASN A 388 -2.38 -47.68 6.03
C ASN A 388 -2.09 -47.20 7.46
N LYS A 389 -0.83 -46.84 7.72
CA LYS A 389 -0.36 -46.38 9.04
C LYS A 389 -0.85 -44.98 9.44
N LYS A 390 -1.31 -44.19 8.48
CA LYS A 390 -1.90 -42.86 8.74
C LYS A 390 -3.41 -42.94 9.00
N TRP A 391 -4.01 -44.13 8.95
CA TRP A 391 -5.42 -44.32 9.24
C TRP A 391 -5.58 -44.82 10.67
N ILE A 392 -6.22 -44.01 11.50
CA ILE A 392 -6.38 -44.25 12.93
C ILE A 392 -7.87 -44.32 13.27
N LYS A 393 -8.22 -45.34 14.04
CA LYS A 393 -9.57 -45.61 14.54
C LYS A 393 -9.45 -46.25 15.93
N ASP A 394 -10.51 -46.23 16.71
CA ASP A 394 -10.53 -46.95 17.99
C ASP A 394 -10.35 -48.48 17.80
N ASP A 395 -9.79 -49.14 18.82
CA ASP A 395 -9.49 -50.57 18.78
C ASP A 395 -10.74 -51.45 18.58
N PHE A 396 -11.87 -51.04 19.16
CA PHE A 396 -13.14 -51.76 19.04
C PHE A 396 -13.81 -51.56 17.67
N SER A 397 -13.45 -50.51 16.93
CA SER A 397 -13.99 -50.20 15.61
C SER A 397 -13.45 -51.18 14.57
N LYS A 398 -14.28 -51.60 13.61
CA LYS A 398 -13.85 -52.52 12.53
C LYS A 398 -14.06 -51.91 11.15
N TYR A 399 -13.16 -52.21 10.22
CA TYR A 399 -13.43 -51.94 8.81
C TYR A 399 -14.39 -52.99 8.26
N ILE A 400 -15.35 -52.56 7.45
CA ILE A 400 -16.26 -53.42 6.68
C ILE A 400 -16.26 -52.96 5.21
N THR A 401 -16.48 -53.90 4.29
CA THR A 401 -16.57 -53.56 2.87
C THR A 401 -17.96 -53.03 2.52
N CYS A 402 -18.03 -51.86 1.90
CA CYS A 402 -19.27 -51.23 1.43
C CYS A 402 -19.15 -50.88 -0.08
N LYS A 403 -20.29 -50.85 -0.79
CA LYS A 403 -20.33 -50.78 -2.27
C LYS A 403 -20.36 -49.37 -2.83
#